data_AF-A0A829ZEW8-F1
#
_entry.id   AF-A0A829ZEW8-F1
#
_cell.length_a   1.000
_cell.length_b   1.000
_cell.length_c   1.000
_cell.angle_alpha   90.00
_cell.angle_beta   90.00
_cell.angle_gamma   90.00
#
_symmetry.space_group_name_H-M   'P 1'
#
loop_
_entity.id
_entity.type
_entity.pdbx_description
1 polymer ?
#
loop_
_entity_poly.entity_id
_entity_poly.type
_entity_poly.pdbx_seq_one_letter_code
_entity_poly.pdbx_strand_id
1 'polypeptide(L)' 'MNKSNSEYTIWYQGFGIDVGTKTFYNPDKTDYYEILCKIVVAVTDPTETDIVFLDKEKAEKFCKENSSEDTKYWFVEK' A
#
# COMPACT_ATOMS: atom_id res chain seq x y z
N MET A 1 -32.25 17.06 5.29
CA MET A 1 -31.07 16.64 4.52
C MET A 1 -30.58 15.33 5.11
N ASN A 2 -30.84 14.20 4.46
CA ASN A 2 -30.27 12.92 4.88
C ASN A 2 -28.79 12.94 4.49
N LYS A 3 -27.90 13.16 5.45
CA LYS A 3 -26.49 12.81 5.26
C LYS A 3 -26.46 11.29 5.12
N SER A 4 -26.07 10.77 3.95
CA SER A 4 -25.51 9.42 3.92
C SER A 4 -24.32 9.48 4.86
N ASN A 5 -24.39 8.77 5.98
CA ASN A 5 -23.20 8.59 6.82
C ASN A 5 -22.35 7.58 6.06
N SER A 6 -21.54 8.05 5.12
CA SER A 6 -20.59 7.19 4.43
C SER A 6 -19.69 6.52 5.47
N GLU A 7 -19.51 5.21 5.32
CA GLU A 7 -18.66 4.43 6.20
C GLU A 7 -17.28 4.27 5.57
N TYR A 8 -16.22 4.50 6.34
CA TYR A 8 -14.84 4.36 5.89
C TYR A 8 -14.26 3.11 6.51
N THR A 9 -14.33 1.99 5.79
CA THR A 9 -13.77 0.69 6.24
C THR A 9 -12.27 0.68 5.99
N ILE A 10 -11.50 0.28 7.01
CA ILE A 10 -10.05 0.17 6.92
C ILE A 10 -9.66 -1.17 6.30
N TRP A 11 -8.68 -1.11 5.43
CA TRP A 11 -8.00 -2.23 4.80
C TRP A 11 -6.54 -2.27 5.23
N TYR A 12 -5.96 -3.47 5.22
CA TYR A 12 -4.59 -3.75 5.61
C TYR A 12 -3.88 -4.62 4.56
N GLN A 13 -2.59 -4.37 4.37
CA GLN A 13 -1.70 -5.28 3.66
C GLN A 13 -0.28 -5.22 4.24
N GLY A 14 0.34 -6.40 4.40
CA GLY A 14 1.74 -6.55 4.76
C GLY A 14 2.66 -6.57 3.53
N PHE A 15 3.82 -5.97 3.70
CA PHE A 15 4.90 -5.92 2.72
C PHE A 15 6.20 -6.42 3.34
N GLY A 16 7.06 -6.99 2.50
CA GLY A 16 8.42 -7.37 2.85
C GLY A 16 9.42 -6.75 1.90
N ILE A 17 10.66 -6.63 2.35
CA ILE A 17 11.78 -6.21 1.52
C ILE A 17 12.52 -7.45 1.03
N ASP A 18 12.62 -7.59 -0.29
CA ASP A 18 13.46 -8.58 -0.94
C ASP A 18 14.62 -7.89 -1.70
N VAL A 19 15.67 -8.64 -1.99
CA VAL A 19 16.77 -8.19 -2.85
C VAL A 19 16.49 -8.69 -4.25
N GLY A 20 16.32 -7.76 -5.19
CA GLY A 20 16.22 -8.10 -6.59
C GLY A 20 17.20 -7.33 -7.44
N THR A 21 16.97 -7.40 -8.74
CA THR A 21 17.87 -6.84 -9.74
C THR A 21 17.07 -5.93 -10.67
N LYS A 22 17.52 -4.68 -10.82
CA LYS A 22 16.98 -3.76 -11.83
C LYS A 22 17.87 -3.82 -13.06
N THR A 23 17.27 -4.14 -14.19
CA THR A 23 17.95 -4.25 -15.50
C THR A 23 17.79 -2.95 -16.28
N PHE A 24 18.89 -2.43 -16.80
CA PHE A 24 18.92 -1.26 -17.66
C PHE A 24 19.49 -1.65 -19.02
N TYR A 25 18.68 -1.49 -20.06
CA TYR A 25 19.09 -1.75 -21.43
C TYR A 25 19.73 -0.50 -22.03
N ASN A 26 20.73 -0.71 -22.90
CA ASN A 26 21.20 0.35 -23.78
C ASN A 26 20.09 0.72 -24.82
N PRO A 27 20.18 1.89 -25.51
CA PRO A 27 19.09 2.38 -26.36
C PRO A 27 18.67 1.45 -27.51
N ASP A 28 19.59 0.67 -28.07
CA ASP A 28 19.35 -0.31 -29.13
C ASP A 28 18.99 -1.71 -28.60
N LYS A 29 18.96 -1.88 -27.27
CA LYS A 29 18.62 -3.11 -26.53
C LYS A 29 19.51 -4.32 -26.86
N THR A 30 20.71 -4.09 -27.36
CA THR A 30 21.67 -5.18 -27.64
C THR A 30 22.50 -5.56 -26.41
N ASP A 31 22.52 -4.70 -25.39
CA ASP A 31 23.29 -4.89 -24.16
C ASP A 31 22.51 -4.38 -22.94
N TYR A 32 22.87 -4.87 -21.75
CA TYR A 32 22.26 -4.45 -20.50
C TYR A 32 23.25 -4.51 -19.32
N TYR A 33 22.96 -3.73 -18.29
CA TYR A 33 23.60 -3.87 -16.99
C TYR A 33 22.57 -4.03 -15.88
N GLU A 34 22.99 -4.71 -14.82
CA GLU A 34 22.17 -5.09 -13.69
C GLU A 34 22.67 -4.41 -12.41
N ILE A 35 21.75 -3.84 -11.64
CA ILE A 35 22.04 -3.23 -10.35
C ILE A 35 21.14 -3.86 -9.30
N LEU A 36 21.75 -4.35 -8.21
CA LEU A 36 21.02 -4.84 -7.05
C LEU A 36 20.15 -3.72 -6.46
N CYS A 37 18.88 -4.02 -6.21
CA CYS A 37 17.95 -3.09 -5.61
C CYS A 37 17.10 -3.79 -4.54
N LYS A 38 16.54 -2.96 -3.65
CA LYS A 38 15.48 -3.40 -2.75
C LYS A 38 14.16 -3.44 -3.54
N ILE A 39 13.43 -4.54 -3.43
CA ILE A 39 12.08 -4.68 -3.96
C ILE A 39 11.14 -4.78 -2.76
N VAL A 40 10.10 -3.95 -2.75
CA VAL A 40 9.00 -4.07 -1.81
C VAL A 40 7.97 -5.00 -2.43
N VAL A 41 7.73 -6.15 -1.79
CA VAL A 41 6.79 -7.18 -2.25
C VAL A 41 5.64 -7.30 -1.27
N ALA A 42 4.42 -7.47 -1.78
CA ALA A 42 3.28 -7.82 -0.94
C ALA A 42 3.48 -9.25 -0.40
N VAL A 43 3.40 -9.42 0.92
CA VAL A 43 3.52 -10.74 1.58
C VAL A 43 2.17 -11.28 2.03
N THR A 44 1.15 -10.44 2.05
CA THR A 44 -0.25 -10.84 2.27
C THR A 44 -1.15 -10.26 1.19
N ASP A 45 -2.32 -10.88 1.02
CA ASP A 45 -3.40 -10.26 0.26
C ASP A 45 -3.97 -9.05 1.03
N PRO A 46 -4.52 -8.05 0.31
CA PRO A 46 -5.33 -7.01 0.93
C PRO A 46 -6.47 -7.61 1.75
N THR A 47 -6.56 -7.20 3.01
CA THR A 47 -7.56 -7.71 3.95
C THR A 47 -8.43 -6.57 4.45
N GLU A 48 -9.75 -6.71 4.31
CA GLU A 48 -10.72 -5.81 4.96
C GLU A 48 -10.69 -6.06 6.47
N THR A 49 -10.63 -5.00 7.27
CA THR A 49 -10.63 -5.09 8.73
C THR A 49 -12.01 -4.76 9.29
N ASP A 50 -12.26 -5.15 10.55
CA ASP A 50 -13.48 -4.75 11.28
C ASP A 50 -13.46 -3.29 11.76
N ILE A 51 -12.43 -2.51 11.41
CA ILE A 51 -12.29 -1.10 11.81
C ILE A 51 -13.04 -0.22 10.81
N VAL A 52 -14.02 0.53 11.33
CA VAL A 52 -14.85 1.44 10.54
C VAL A 52 -14.89 2.82 11.19
N PHE A 53 -14.72 3.87 10.39
CA PHE A 53 -14.90 5.25 10.80
C PHE A 53 -16.11 5.88 10.09
N LEU A 54 -16.83 6.77 10.77
CA LEU A 54 -17.88 7.60 10.18
C LEU A 54 -17.36 9.00 9.77
N ASP A 55 -16.08 9.24 10.00
CA ASP A 55 -15.39 10.49 9.78
C ASP A 55 -14.12 10.20 8.97
N LYS A 56 -14.05 10.81 7.79
CA LYS A 56 -12.94 10.63 6.85
C LYS A 56 -11.61 11.08 7.44
N GLU A 57 -11.57 12.19 8.16
CA GLU A 57 -10.34 12.73 8.72
C GLU A 57 -9.77 11.78 9.79
N LYS A 58 -10.64 11.11 10.54
CA LYS A 58 -10.23 10.08 11.50
C LYS A 58 -9.70 8.83 10.80
N ALA A 59 -10.36 8.38 9.73
CA ALA A 59 -9.89 7.25 8.92
C ALA A 59 -8.51 7.53 8.31
N GLU A 60 -8.33 8.73 7.75
CA GLU A 60 -7.05 9.16 7.17
C GLU A 60 -5.94 9.25 8.23
N LYS A 61 -6.23 9.87 9.38
CA LYS A 61 -5.30 9.95 10.49
C LYS A 61 -4.88 8.56 10.97
N PHE A 62 -5.85 7.64 11.14
CA PHE A 62 -5.57 6.25 11.49
C PHE A 62 -4.62 5.59 10.50
N CYS A 63 -4.91 5.69 9.19
CA CYS A 63 -4.07 5.08 8.15
C CYS A 63 -2.64 5.64 8.17
N LYS A 64 -2.49 6.96 8.35
CA LYS A 64 -1.20 7.63 8.39
C LYS A 64 -0.37 7.24 9.63
N GLU A 65 -1.00 7.13 10.80
CA GLU A 65 -0.31 6.82 12.06
C GLU A 65 0.07 5.35 12.19
N ASN A 66 -0.64 4.45 11.51
CA ASN A 66 -0.45 3.00 11.64
C ASN A 66 0.25 2.35 10.43
N SER A 67 0.43 3.07 9.32
CA SER A 67 1.24 2.58 8.19
C SER A 67 2.73 2.71 8.47
N SER A 68 3.51 1.80 7.91
CA SER A 68 4.97 1.73 8.03
C SER A 68 5.59 1.27 6.69
N GLU A 69 6.89 1.00 6.68
CA GLU A 69 7.58 0.41 5.51
C GLU A 69 7.05 -1.01 5.19
N ASP A 70 6.67 -1.77 6.22
CA ASP A 70 6.28 -3.17 6.11
C ASP A 70 4.75 -3.36 6.12
N THR A 71 3.97 -2.29 6.35
CA THR A 71 2.52 -2.39 6.50
C THR A 71 1.82 -1.18 5.94
N LYS A 72 0.79 -1.39 5.13
CA LYS A 72 -0.05 -0.30 4.62
C LYS A 72 -1.48 -0.44 5.13
N TYR A 73 -1.98 0.62 5.72
CA TYR A 73 -3.40 0.82 5.98
C TYR A 73 -3.98 1.85 5.02
N TRP A 74 -5.17 1.60 4.50
CA TRP A 74 -5.94 2.57 3.73
C TRP A 74 -7.43 2.38 4.01
N PHE A 75 -8.26 3.35 3.61
CA PHE A 75 -9.70 3.27 3.80
C PHE A 75 -10.44 3.28 2.46
N VAL A 76 -11.60 2.63 2.43
CA VAL A 76 -12.53 2.64 1.31
C VAL A 76 -13.86 3.18 1.82
N GLU A 77 -14.44 4.14 1.09
CA GLU A 77 -15.78 4.68 1.36
C GLU A 77 -16.84 3.68 0.85
N LYS A 78 -17.77 3.31 1.73
CA LYS A 78 -18.94 2.45 1.44
C LYS A 78 -20.22 3.27 1.43
#